data_AF-A0A922NEI9-F1
#
_entry.id   AF-A0A922NEI9-F1
#
_cell.length_a   1.000
_cell.length_b   1.000
_cell.length_c   1.000
_cell.angle_alpha   90.00
_cell.angle_beta   90.00
_cell.angle_gamma   90.00
#
_symmetry.space_group_name_H-M   'P 1'
#
loop_
_entity.id
_entity.type
_entity.pdbx_description
1 polymer ?
#
loop_
_entity_poly.entity_id
_entity_poly.type
_entity_poly.pdbx_seq_one_letter_code
_entity_poly.pdbx_strand_id
1 'polypeptide(L)'
;MEGYSPAHVKETVHFIDQLRARIASVPLEDRDKPMQHPLVEIGYSKRCLDRLKDHARHNSSTYIMNLTAAIFHATRNAVSKVYKIQKAGIYLIWLPEHAEISEIGLTKLAEGYIHNAGGFSHFTAGLSKHSANRTSAREWNGAKEYLVDYSAFQANLQLELDALEKLVLSKEAELAENAVSSELEQSKTVVLSRRLDRKLAENVEFLLASLEVVRERNATLAILSNAVADDD
;
A
#
# COMPACT_ATOMS: atom_id res chain seq x y z
N MET A 1 -12.90 5.21 38.34
CA MET A 1 -12.20 4.21 37.49
C MET A 1 -13.28 3.41 36.78
N GLU A 2 -13.76 3.90 35.64
CA GLU A 2 -14.59 3.07 34.75
C GLU A 2 -13.69 2.00 34.16
N GLY A 3 -13.98 0.74 34.48
CA GLY A 3 -13.14 -0.41 34.15
C GLY A 3 -13.10 -0.65 32.65
N TYR A 4 -11.91 -0.95 32.14
CA TYR A 4 -11.70 -1.39 30.77
C TYR A 4 -12.64 -2.56 30.41
N SER A 5 -13.17 -2.54 29.19
CA SER A 5 -14.01 -3.63 28.67
C SER A 5 -13.28 -4.98 28.83
N PRO A 6 -13.93 -6.03 29.38
CA PRO A 6 -13.35 -7.37 29.48
C PRO A 6 -12.82 -7.89 28.13
N ALA A 7 -13.43 -7.46 27.01
CA ALA A 7 -12.96 -7.77 25.68
C ALA A 7 -11.56 -7.17 25.40
N HIS A 8 -11.31 -5.91 25.77
CA HIS A 8 -9.99 -5.29 25.57
C HIS A 8 -8.90 -5.99 26.39
N VAL A 9 -9.22 -6.41 27.62
CA VAL A 9 -8.27 -7.18 28.44
C VAL A 9 -7.92 -8.50 27.76
N LYS A 10 -8.94 -9.24 27.30
CA LYS A 10 -8.74 -10.52 26.60
C LYS A 10 -7.87 -10.36 25.34
N GLU A 11 -8.17 -9.38 24.50
CA GLU A 11 -7.40 -9.12 23.28
C GLU A 11 -5.96 -8.66 23.59
N THR A 12 -5.76 -7.88 24.66
CA THR A 12 -4.40 -7.50 25.12
C THR A 12 -3.60 -8.73 25.54
N VAL A 13 -4.20 -9.61 26.34
CA VAL A 13 -3.54 -10.85 26.78
C VAL A 13 -3.21 -11.73 25.58
N HIS A 14 -4.15 -11.90 24.66
CA HIS A 14 -3.90 -12.65 23.43
C HIS A 14 -2.73 -12.06 22.63
N PHE A 15 -2.71 -10.75 22.41
CA PHE A 15 -1.59 -10.07 21.74
C PHE A 15 -0.25 -10.32 22.44
N ILE A 16 -0.20 -10.25 23.78
CA ILE A 16 1.02 -10.51 24.56
C ILE A 16 1.51 -11.95 24.37
N ASP A 17 0.61 -12.93 24.41
CA ASP A 17 0.98 -14.34 24.25
C ASP A 17 1.53 -14.61 22.84
N GLN A 18 0.90 -14.04 21.82
CA GLN A 18 1.38 -14.13 20.44
C GLN A 18 2.73 -13.42 20.26
N LEU A 19 2.92 -12.25 20.88
CA LEU A 19 4.19 -11.53 20.83
C LEU A 19 5.31 -12.31 21.53
N ARG A 20 5.02 -12.96 22.66
CA ARG A 20 5.96 -13.86 23.34
C ARG A 20 6.36 -15.04 22.46
N ALA A 21 5.39 -15.69 21.80
CA ALA A 21 5.66 -16.78 20.88
C ALA A 21 6.55 -16.31 19.71
N ARG A 22 6.25 -15.13 19.17
CA ARG A 22 7.04 -14.49 18.10
C ARG A 22 8.47 -14.15 18.55
N ILE A 23 8.66 -13.65 19.77
CA ILE A 23 10.01 -13.38 20.29
C ILE A 23 10.76 -14.68 20.58
N ALA A 24 10.05 -15.73 21.05
CA ALA A 24 10.66 -17.02 21.34
C ALA A 24 11.20 -17.72 20.07
N SER A 25 10.60 -17.47 18.90
CA SER A 25 11.11 -18.00 17.62
C SER A 25 12.31 -17.24 17.05
N VAL A 26 12.65 -16.06 17.59
CA VAL A 26 13.86 -15.31 17.20
C VAL A 26 15.09 -15.91 17.91
N PRO A 27 16.20 -16.15 17.20
CA PRO A 27 17.48 -16.57 17.79
C PRO A 27 17.90 -15.65 18.93
N LEU A 28 18.49 -16.21 19.99
CA LEU A 28 18.79 -15.48 21.23
C LEU A 28 19.65 -14.23 20.98
N GLU A 29 20.64 -14.34 20.09
CA GLU A 29 21.56 -13.29 19.67
C GLU A 29 20.89 -12.12 18.92
N ASP A 30 19.68 -12.33 18.42
CA ASP A 30 18.92 -11.34 17.64
C ASP A 30 17.77 -10.72 18.42
N ARG A 31 17.44 -11.23 19.62
CA ARG A 31 16.28 -10.75 20.40
C ARG A 31 16.38 -9.30 20.86
N ASP A 32 17.59 -8.78 21.03
CA ASP A 32 17.83 -7.38 21.41
C ASP A 32 17.94 -6.44 20.20
N LYS A 33 17.87 -6.98 18.97
CA LYS A 33 17.92 -6.18 17.74
C LYS A 33 16.51 -5.78 17.30
N PRO A 34 16.37 -4.69 16.52
CA PRO A 34 15.09 -4.35 15.91
C PRO A 34 14.54 -5.52 15.09
N MET A 35 13.25 -5.81 15.25
CA MET A 35 12.58 -6.86 14.47
C MET A 35 12.70 -6.54 12.97
N GLN A 36 13.04 -7.55 12.17
CA GLN A 36 13.05 -7.42 10.70
C GLN A 36 11.69 -6.96 10.16
N HIS A 37 10.61 -7.44 10.77
CA HIS A 37 9.25 -7.00 10.52
C HIS A 37 8.74 -6.26 11.76
N PRO A 38 8.78 -4.92 11.81
CA PRO A 38 8.34 -4.18 12.98
C PRO A 38 6.84 -4.37 13.24
N LEU A 39 6.39 -4.01 14.45
CA LEU A 39 4.96 -3.89 14.72
C LEU A 39 4.39 -2.71 13.93
N VAL A 40 3.36 -2.95 13.12
CA VAL A 40 2.80 -1.92 12.24
C VAL A 40 1.30 -1.70 12.47
N GLU A 41 0.83 -0.52 12.10
CA GLU A 41 -0.59 -0.25 11.87
C GLU A 41 -0.70 0.40 10.51
N ILE A 42 -1.67 -0.04 9.72
CA ILE A 42 -1.93 0.48 8.40
C ILE A 42 -3.39 0.84 8.34
N GLY A 43 -3.66 2.06 7.90
CA GLY A 43 -5.02 2.55 7.78
C GLY A 43 -5.15 3.62 6.73
N TYR A 44 -6.32 3.64 6.10
CA TYR A 44 -6.68 4.69 5.15
C TYR A 44 -7.09 5.98 5.86
N SER A 45 -6.69 7.14 5.31
CA SER A 45 -7.25 8.43 5.72
C SER A 45 -7.17 9.46 4.60
N LYS A 46 -8.30 10.10 4.30
CA LYS A 46 -8.33 11.30 3.45
C LYS A 46 -7.70 12.54 4.11
N ARG A 47 -7.54 12.51 5.43
CA ARG A 47 -6.82 13.53 6.23
C ARG A 47 -5.61 12.87 6.89
N CYS A 48 -4.67 12.40 6.07
CA CYS A 48 -3.51 11.65 6.53
C CYS A 48 -2.72 12.45 7.58
N LEU A 49 -2.43 13.73 7.30
CA LEU A 49 -1.66 14.58 8.22
C LEU A 49 -2.31 14.72 9.60
N ASP A 50 -3.63 14.86 9.66
CA ASP A 50 -4.35 14.96 10.92
C ASP A 50 -4.31 13.63 11.67
N ARG A 51 -4.54 12.50 10.99
CA ARG A 51 -4.42 11.16 11.59
C ARG A 51 -3.02 10.91 12.13
N LEU A 52 -1.97 11.35 11.42
CA LEU A 52 -0.58 11.23 11.89
C LEU A 52 -0.29 12.13 13.12
N LYS A 53 -0.95 13.29 13.24
CA LYS A 53 -0.89 14.14 14.44
C LYS A 53 -1.64 13.49 15.60
N ASP A 54 -2.81 12.90 15.35
CA ASP A 54 -3.61 12.22 16.36
C ASP A 54 -2.85 11.01 16.93
N HIS A 55 -2.25 10.19 16.07
CA HIS A 55 -1.35 9.11 16.51
C HIS A 55 -0.15 9.61 17.32
N ALA A 56 0.39 10.81 17.01
CA ALA A 56 1.46 11.42 17.81
C ALA A 56 1.03 11.74 19.24
N ARG A 57 -0.25 12.08 19.41
CA ARG A 57 -0.85 12.52 20.67
C ARG A 57 -1.57 11.40 21.40
N HIS A 58 -1.48 10.17 20.89
CA HIS A 58 -2.24 9.01 21.37
C HIS A 58 -3.77 9.18 21.29
N ASN A 59 -4.24 10.12 20.46
CA ASN A 59 -5.65 10.33 20.17
C ASN A 59 -6.08 9.35 19.07
N SER A 60 -7.25 8.74 19.23
CA SER A 60 -7.86 7.84 18.22
C SER A 60 -6.93 6.74 17.69
N SER A 61 -5.97 6.35 18.52
CA SER A 61 -5.02 5.25 18.29
C SER A 61 -5.55 3.98 18.92
N THR A 62 -5.14 2.82 18.41
CA THR A 62 -5.52 1.57 19.06
C THR A 62 -4.88 1.50 20.46
N TYR A 63 -5.64 1.00 21.43
CA TYR A 63 -5.20 1.02 22.83
C TYR A 63 -3.94 0.17 23.04
N ILE A 64 -3.75 -0.91 22.27
CA ILE A 64 -2.53 -1.73 22.30
C ILE A 64 -1.32 -0.93 21.81
N MET A 65 -1.45 -0.16 20.73
CA MET A 65 -0.37 0.70 20.24
C MET A 65 0.03 1.74 21.30
N ASN A 66 -0.96 2.36 21.94
CA ASN A 66 -0.74 3.33 23.02
C ASN A 66 -0.08 2.70 24.24
N LEU A 67 -0.54 1.51 24.66
CA LEU A 67 0.07 0.76 25.76
C LEU A 67 1.54 0.41 25.44
N THR A 68 1.80 -0.06 24.23
CA THR A 68 3.13 -0.42 23.75
C THR A 68 4.08 0.79 23.79
N ALA A 69 3.63 1.93 23.27
CA ALA A 69 4.39 3.18 23.33
C ALA A 69 4.61 3.66 24.77
N ALA A 70 3.60 3.57 25.64
CA ALA A 70 3.71 3.93 27.05
C ALA A 70 4.74 3.07 27.80
N ILE A 71 4.81 1.76 27.53
CA ILE A 71 5.82 0.86 28.10
C ILE A 71 7.23 1.27 27.65
N PHE A 72 7.43 1.55 26.36
CA PHE A 72 8.71 2.01 25.84
C PHE A 72 9.11 3.38 26.41
N HIS A 73 8.16 4.27 26.67
CA HIS A 73 8.42 5.55 27.34
C HIS A 73 8.73 5.39 28.83
N ALA A 74 8.04 4.49 29.54
CA ALA A 74 8.22 4.26 30.97
C ALA A 74 9.52 3.52 31.30
N THR A 75 9.99 2.66 30.39
CA THR A 75 11.27 1.98 30.50
C THR A 75 12.39 2.99 30.16
N ARG A 76 12.86 3.74 31.18
CA ARG A 76 13.86 4.84 31.09
C ARG A 76 15.29 4.40 30.66
N ASN A 77 15.38 3.42 29.77
CA ASN A 77 16.61 2.81 29.31
C ASN A 77 16.91 3.25 27.87
N ALA A 78 18.07 2.87 27.32
CA ALA A 78 18.45 3.12 25.92
C ALA A 78 17.36 2.68 24.92
N VAL A 79 16.57 1.66 25.27
CA VAL A 79 15.39 1.16 24.54
C VAL A 79 14.40 2.28 24.18
N SER A 80 14.10 3.19 25.12
CA SER A 80 13.16 4.31 24.89
C SER A 80 13.60 5.29 23.80
N LYS A 81 14.91 5.38 23.52
CA LYS A 81 15.46 6.25 22.47
C LYS A 81 15.43 5.59 21.08
N VAL A 82 15.43 4.26 21.04
CA VAL A 82 15.51 3.47 19.80
C VAL A 82 14.12 3.15 19.27
N TYR A 83 13.17 2.81 20.15
CA TYR A 83 11.84 2.37 19.76
C TYR A 83 10.80 3.48 19.93
N LYS A 84 10.34 4.03 18.80
CA LYS A 84 9.28 5.05 18.74
C LYS A 84 8.30 4.71 17.62
N ILE A 85 7.06 5.18 17.76
CA ILE A 85 6.08 5.11 16.68
C ILE A 85 6.57 5.98 15.52
N GLN A 86 6.84 5.36 14.38
CA GLN A 86 7.14 6.04 13.13
C GLN A 86 5.88 6.15 12.29
N LYS A 87 5.82 7.20 11.45
CA LYS A 87 4.63 7.60 10.72
C LYS A 87 5.04 8.01 9.32
N ALA A 88 4.45 7.37 8.31
CA ALA A 88 4.73 7.65 6.92
C ALA A 88 3.45 7.47 6.07
N GLY A 89 3.30 8.31 5.04
CA GLY A 89 2.41 8.02 3.93
C GLY A 89 3.10 7.05 3.00
N ILE A 90 2.50 5.88 2.76
CA ILE A 90 3.12 4.79 1.97
C ILE A 90 2.48 4.62 0.59
N TYR A 91 1.27 5.14 0.39
CA TYR A 91 0.55 5.02 -0.87
C TYR A 91 -0.43 6.19 -1.02
N LEU A 92 -0.39 6.85 -2.19
CA LEU A 92 -1.35 7.89 -2.55
C LEU A 92 -2.56 7.21 -3.20
N ILE A 93 -3.77 7.59 -2.77
CA ILE A 93 -5.01 6.99 -3.23
C ILE A 93 -5.78 8.02 -4.05
N TRP A 94 -6.02 7.71 -5.33
CA TRP A 94 -6.71 8.59 -6.28
C TRP A 94 -8.03 7.99 -6.83
N LEU A 95 -8.34 6.75 -6.45
CA LEU A 95 -9.60 6.09 -6.75
C LEU A 95 -10.25 5.56 -5.46
N PRO A 96 -11.59 5.63 -5.34
CA PRO A 96 -12.31 5.09 -4.17
C PRO A 96 -11.95 3.64 -3.85
N GLU A 97 -11.84 2.80 -4.87
CA GLU A 97 -11.56 1.37 -4.77
C GLU A 97 -10.17 1.09 -4.17
N HIS A 98 -9.22 2.00 -4.43
CA HIS A 98 -7.86 1.87 -3.90
C HIS A 98 -7.83 1.97 -2.39
N ALA A 99 -8.75 2.72 -1.76
CA ALA A 99 -8.76 2.88 -0.31
C ALA A 99 -8.91 1.53 0.42
N GLU A 100 -9.84 0.69 -0.04
CA GLU A 100 -10.08 -0.63 0.54
C GLU A 100 -8.99 -1.63 0.15
N ILE A 101 -8.68 -1.71 -1.15
CA ILE A 101 -7.73 -2.70 -1.67
C ILE A 101 -6.34 -2.48 -1.07
N SER A 102 -5.89 -1.22 -0.97
CA SER A 102 -4.58 -0.91 -0.39
C SER A 102 -4.55 -1.16 1.11
N GLU A 103 -5.59 -0.77 1.87
CA GLU A 103 -5.63 -1.04 3.31
C GLU A 103 -5.60 -2.55 3.58
N ILE A 104 -6.38 -3.35 2.85
CA ILE A 104 -6.37 -4.82 2.97
C ILE A 104 -5.02 -5.40 2.59
N GLY A 105 -4.54 -5.05 1.38
CA GLY A 105 -3.33 -5.63 0.80
C GLY A 105 -2.10 -5.31 1.64
N LEU A 106 -1.93 -4.03 1.99
CA LEU A 106 -0.77 -3.58 2.77
C LEU A 106 -0.81 -4.11 4.20
N THR A 107 -1.99 -4.15 4.85
CA THR A 107 -2.11 -4.74 6.20
C THR A 107 -1.74 -6.22 6.20
N LYS A 108 -2.16 -6.98 5.17
CA LYS A 108 -1.78 -8.40 5.04
C LYS A 108 -0.30 -8.57 4.74
N LEU A 109 0.24 -7.80 3.79
CA LEU A 109 1.65 -7.87 3.40
C LEU A 109 2.58 -7.54 4.57
N ALA A 110 2.20 -6.56 5.39
CA ALA A 110 2.94 -6.17 6.57
C ALA A 110 2.58 -6.98 7.82
N GLU A 111 1.70 -7.98 7.68
CA GLU A 111 1.25 -8.85 8.77
C GLU A 111 0.68 -8.08 9.98
N GLY A 112 0.10 -6.90 9.77
CA GLY A 112 -0.13 -5.88 10.80
C GLY A 112 -1.23 -6.13 11.84
N TYR A 113 -1.69 -7.37 12.01
CA TYR A 113 -2.78 -7.69 12.91
C TYR A 113 -2.31 -8.01 14.34
N ILE A 114 -3.24 -7.92 15.29
CA ILE A 114 -2.97 -8.30 16.68
C ILE A 114 -2.88 -9.82 16.88
N HIS A 115 -3.57 -10.62 16.06
CA HIS A 115 -3.69 -12.07 16.26
C HIS A 115 -2.42 -12.86 15.92
N ASN A 116 -1.55 -12.30 15.09
CA ASN A 116 -0.22 -12.84 14.79
C ASN A 116 0.89 -12.01 15.46
N ALA A 117 0.54 -11.03 16.30
CA ALA A 117 1.46 -10.06 16.88
C ALA A 117 2.40 -9.41 15.85
N GLY A 118 1.92 -9.23 14.61
CA GLY A 118 2.64 -8.50 13.57
C GLY A 118 2.32 -7.00 13.60
N GLY A 119 1.24 -6.60 14.28
CA GLY A 119 0.91 -5.18 14.42
C GLY A 119 -0.23 -4.88 15.37
N PHE A 120 -0.86 -3.73 15.15
CA PHE A 120 -1.87 -3.16 16.05
C PHE A 120 -3.27 -3.10 15.45
N SER A 121 -3.50 -3.69 14.27
CA SER A 121 -4.81 -3.72 13.64
C SER A 121 -5.72 -4.74 14.32
N HIS A 122 -6.80 -4.26 14.93
CA HIS A 122 -7.83 -5.08 15.59
C HIS A 122 -8.86 -5.64 14.62
N PHE A 123 -9.37 -4.77 13.75
CA PHE A 123 -10.43 -5.10 12.82
C PHE A 123 -9.85 -5.50 11.49
N THR A 124 -10.59 -6.34 10.76
CA THR A 124 -10.26 -6.66 9.38
C THR A 124 -10.19 -5.37 8.57
N ALA A 125 -9.07 -5.16 7.88
CA ALA A 125 -8.89 -4.05 6.97
C ALA A 125 -10.01 -4.00 5.91
N GLY A 126 -10.34 -2.80 5.43
CA GLY A 126 -11.37 -2.60 4.39
C GLY A 126 -12.82 -2.54 4.88
N LEU A 127 -13.10 -2.86 6.13
CA LEU A 127 -14.47 -2.77 6.68
C LEU A 127 -14.92 -1.32 6.92
N SER A 128 -13.99 -0.39 7.18
CA SER A 128 -14.31 1.00 7.51
C SER A 128 -14.23 1.93 6.28
N LYS A 129 -15.23 1.84 5.40
CA LYS A 129 -15.31 2.64 4.15
C LYS A 129 -15.83 4.08 4.34
N HIS A 130 -16.06 4.49 5.59
CA HIS A 130 -16.88 5.66 5.89
C HIS A 130 -16.29 6.97 5.35
N SER A 131 -14.97 7.11 5.38
CA SER A 131 -14.28 8.30 4.89
C SER A 131 -14.15 8.32 3.36
N ALA A 132 -13.90 7.17 2.72
CA ALA A 132 -13.80 7.05 1.27
C ALA A 132 -15.16 7.31 0.58
N ASN A 133 -16.24 6.73 1.12
CA ASN A 133 -17.59 6.89 0.59
C ASN A 133 -18.15 8.31 0.74
N ARG A 134 -17.61 9.11 1.69
CA ARG A 134 -17.99 10.51 1.90
C ARG A 134 -17.06 11.49 1.20
N THR A 135 -16.09 11.02 0.45
CA THR A 135 -15.25 11.87 -0.40
C THR A 135 -16.00 12.17 -1.69
N SER A 136 -16.15 13.46 -1.99
CA SER A 136 -16.85 13.95 -3.18
C SER A 136 -16.09 13.60 -4.47
N ALA A 137 -16.81 13.54 -5.59
CA ALA A 137 -16.19 13.38 -6.92
C ALA A 137 -15.15 14.48 -7.21
N ARG A 138 -15.39 15.70 -6.74
CA ARG A 138 -14.44 16.82 -6.86
C ARG A 138 -13.13 16.54 -6.11
N GLU A 139 -13.21 16.06 -4.87
CA GLU A 139 -12.00 15.69 -4.10
C GLU A 139 -11.24 14.55 -4.80
N TRP A 140 -11.94 13.55 -5.35
CA TRP A 140 -11.30 12.46 -6.09
C TRP A 140 -10.65 12.93 -7.40
N ASN A 141 -11.29 13.83 -8.13
CA ASN A 141 -10.69 14.41 -9.34
C ASN A 141 -9.45 15.23 -9.00
N GLY A 142 -9.49 16.03 -7.94
CA GLY A 142 -8.30 16.74 -7.45
C GLY A 142 -7.17 15.80 -7.03
N ALA A 143 -7.48 14.63 -6.46
CA ALA A 143 -6.46 13.62 -6.16
C ALA A 143 -5.83 13.01 -7.44
N LYS A 144 -6.61 12.82 -8.51
CA LYS A 144 -6.11 12.37 -9.81
C LYS A 144 -5.24 13.44 -10.48
N GLU A 145 -5.68 14.68 -10.47
CA GLU A 145 -4.88 15.82 -10.96
C GLU A 145 -3.55 15.89 -10.21
N TYR A 146 -3.60 15.81 -8.87
CA TYR A 146 -2.39 15.82 -8.05
C TYR A 146 -1.43 14.68 -8.41
N LEU A 147 -1.96 13.46 -8.57
CA LEU A 147 -1.18 12.29 -8.96
C LEU A 147 -0.43 12.54 -10.27
N VAL A 148 -1.10 13.08 -11.28
CA VAL A 148 -0.49 13.30 -12.59
C VAL A 148 0.50 14.46 -12.55
N ASP A 149 0.18 15.53 -11.84
CA ASP A 149 0.92 16.81 -11.93
C ASP A 149 2.11 16.89 -10.97
N TYR A 150 2.02 16.24 -9.82
CA TYR A 150 2.97 16.44 -8.71
C TYR A 150 3.60 15.15 -8.18
N SER A 151 3.30 13.99 -8.78
CA SER A 151 3.90 12.73 -8.38
C SER A 151 4.74 12.10 -9.48
N ALA A 152 5.53 11.08 -9.13
CA ALA A 152 6.31 10.30 -10.09
C ALA A 152 5.44 9.35 -10.96
N PHE A 153 4.11 9.46 -10.90
CA PHE A 153 3.18 8.53 -11.54
C PHE A 153 3.46 8.35 -13.04
N GLN A 154 3.62 9.44 -13.79
CA GLN A 154 3.89 9.35 -15.23
C GLN A 154 5.22 8.64 -15.54
N ALA A 155 6.27 8.96 -14.79
CA ALA A 155 7.58 8.34 -14.97
C ALA A 155 7.54 6.84 -14.62
N ASN A 156 6.86 6.48 -13.52
CA ASN A 156 6.70 5.09 -13.12
C ASN A 156 5.86 4.30 -14.13
N LEU A 157 4.79 4.91 -14.65
CA LEU A 157 3.94 4.32 -15.67
C LEU A 157 4.72 4.02 -16.95
N GLN A 158 5.57 4.96 -17.39
CA GLN A 158 6.42 4.74 -18.56
C GLN A 158 7.45 3.62 -18.32
N LEU A 159 8.09 3.58 -17.14
CA LEU A 159 9.03 2.51 -16.80
C LEU A 159 8.35 1.13 -16.79
N GLU A 160 7.11 1.06 -16.31
CA GLU A 160 6.33 -0.18 -16.31
C GLU A 160 5.95 -0.60 -17.73
N LEU A 161 5.49 0.34 -18.57
CA LEU A 161 5.25 0.09 -19.99
C LEU A 161 6.50 -0.45 -20.71
N ASP A 162 7.64 0.22 -20.55
CA ASP A 162 8.90 -0.20 -21.18
C ASP A 162 9.34 -1.61 -20.71
N ALA A 163 9.10 -1.93 -19.44
CA ALA A 163 9.39 -3.25 -18.88
C ALA A 163 8.46 -4.34 -19.44
N LEU A 164 7.18 -4.03 -19.59
CA LEU A 164 6.19 -4.94 -20.17
C LEU A 164 6.45 -5.18 -21.65
N GLU A 165 6.78 -4.15 -22.43
CA GLU A 165 7.15 -4.30 -23.84
C GLU A 165 8.36 -5.23 -24.02
N LYS A 166 9.40 -5.06 -23.19
CA LYS A 166 10.56 -5.96 -23.18
C LYS A 166 10.18 -7.39 -22.82
N LEU A 167 9.26 -7.57 -21.87
CA LEU A 167 8.79 -8.89 -21.47
C LEU A 167 8.00 -9.58 -22.59
N VAL A 168 7.12 -8.84 -23.29
CA VAL A 168 6.38 -9.34 -24.46
C VAL A 168 7.36 -9.82 -25.53
N LEU A 169 8.31 -8.99 -25.94
CA LEU A 169 9.29 -9.33 -26.98
C LEU A 169 10.12 -10.57 -26.59
N SER A 170 10.55 -10.65 -25.32
CA SER A 170 11.27 -11.83 -24.82
C SER A 170 10.42 -13.09 -24.88
N LYS A 171 9.12 -13.00 -24.56
CA LYS A 171 8.19 -14.13 -24.60
C LYS A 171 7.87 -14.57 -26.02
N GLU A 172 7.71 -13.65 -26.95
CA GLU A 172 7.53 -13.95 -28.37
C GLU A 172 8.75 -14.68 -28.95
N ALA A 173 9.96 -14.25 -28.60
CA ALA A 173 11.20 -14.92 -29.02
C ALA A 173 11.29 -16.34 -28.45
N GLU A 174 11.00 -16.53 -27.15
CA GLU A 174 10.97 -17.84 -26.49
C GLU A 174 9.93 -18.77 -27.13
N LEU A 175 8.75 -18.25 -27.47
CA LEU A 175 7.71 -19.02 -28.16
C LEU A 175 8.12 -19.41 -29.58
N ALA A 176 8.78 -18.52 -30.32
CA ALA A 176 9.28 -18.81 -31.65
C ALA A 176 10.37 -19.91 -31.62
N GLU A 177 11.27 -19.89 -30.65
CA GLU A 177 12.30 -20.91 -30.45
C GLU A 177 11.69 -22.26 -30.01
N ASN A 178 10.73 -22.24 -29.09
CA ASN A 178 10.05 -23.46 -28.62
C ASN A 178 9.12 -24.08 -29.67
N ALA A 179 8.49 -23.27 -30.54
CA ALA A 179 7.70 -23.77 -31.66
C ALA A 179 8.53 -24.58 -32.66
N VAL A 180 9.84 -24.30 -32.75
CA VAL A 180 10.79 -25.04 -33.59
C VAL A 180 11.17 -26.40 -32.96
N SER A 181 10.94 -26.61 -31.66
CA SER A 181 11.61 -27.69 -30.91
C SER A 181 10.74 -28.85 -30.36
N SER A 182 9.41 -28.89 -30.51
CA SER A 182 8.57 -30.08 -30.16
C SER A 182 7.09 -29.91 -30.52
N GLU A 183 6.47 -30.89 -31.20
CA GLU A 183 5.05 -30.89 -31.64
C GLU A 183 4.03 -31.28 -30.54
N LEU A 184 4.42 -31.82 -29.37
CA LEU A 184 3.48 -32.42 -28.40
C LEU A 184 3.30 -31.63 -27.08
N GLU A 185 4.29 -30.81 -26.67
CA GLU A 185 4.17 -29.89 -25.50
C GLU A 185 3.42 -28.58 -25.85
N GLN A 186 3.08 -28.38 -27.12
CA GLN A 186 2.46 -27.16 -27.63
C GLN A 186 1.05 -26.92 -27.07
N SER A 187 0.24 -27.95 -26.78
CA SER A 187 -1.19 -27.74 -26.47
C SER A 187 -1.49 -27.12 -25.09
N LYS A 188 -0.71 -27.40 -24.04
CA LYS A 188 -0.94 -26.81 -22.70
C LYS A 188 -0.26 -25.44 -22.55
N THR A 189 0.94 -25.31 -23.12
CA THR A 189 1.73 -24.07 -23.11
C THR A 189 1.06 -22.98 -23.96
N VAL A 190 0.41 -23.34 -25.08
CA VAL A 190 -0.34 -22.40 -25.93
C VAL A 190 -1.57 -21.81 -25.22
N VAL A 191 -2.26 -22.56 -24.36
CA VAL A 191 -3.45 -22.03 -23.66
C VAL A 191 -3.08 -21.09 -22.52
N LEU A 192 -2.01 -21.40 -21.77
CA LEU A 192 -1.52 -20.54 -20.69
C LEU A 192 -0.82 -19.29 -21.21
N SER A 193 -0.01 -19.39 -22.28
CA SER A 193 0.56 -18.23 -22.98
C SER A 193 -0.55 -17.32 -23.50
N ARG A 194 -1.53 -17.83 -24.26
CA ARG A 194 -2.65 -17.01 -24.76
C ARG A 194 -3.43 -16.27 -23.67
N ARG A 195 -3.58 -16.86 -22.47
CA ARG A 195 -4.21 -16.18 -21.32
C ARG A 195 -3.30 -15.11 -20.71
N LEU A 196 -2.00 -15.36 -20.66
CA LEU A 196 -1.01 -14.40 -20.17
C LEU A 196 -0.87 -13.23 -21.16
N ASP A 197 -0.77 -13.53 -22.46
CA ASP A 197 -0.68 -12.58 -23.56
C ASP A 197 -1.91 -11.68 -23.62
N ARG A 198 -3.11 -12.25 -23.43
CA ARG A 198 -4.34 -11.46 -23.36
C ARG A 198 -4.36 -10.50 -22.17
N LYS A 199 -3.99 -10.95 -20.97
CA LYS A 199 -3.93 -10.07 -19.79
C LYS A 199 -2.84 -9.01 -19.92
N LEU A 200 -1.72 -9.37 -20.54
CA LEU A 200 -0.61 -8.47 -20.80
C LEU A 200 -1.01 -7.40 -21.83
N ALA A 201 -1.70 -7.79 -22.90
CA ALA A 201 -2.26 -6.88 -23.90
C ALA A 201 -3.32 -5.94 -23.28
N GLU A 202 -4.26 -6.47 -22.50
CA GLU A 202 -5.28 -5.67 -21.79
C GLU A 202 -4.64 -4.66 -20.84
N ASN A 203 -3.57 -5.04 -20.14
CA ASN A 203 -2.82 -4.13 -19.28
C ASN A 203 -2.07 -3.06 -20.08
N VAL A 204 -1.35 -3.43 -21.15
CA VAL A 204 -0.62 -2.47 -22.00
C VAL A 204 -1.59 -1.46 -22.62
N GLU A 205 -2.73 -1.92 -23.15
CA GLU A 205 -3.77 -1.06 -23.73
C GLU A 205 -4.33 -0.07 -22.70
N PHE A 206 -4.61 -0.54 -21.49
CA PHE A 206 -5.07 0.33 -20.39
C PHE A 206 -4.03 1.40 -20.02
N LEU A 207 -2.76 1.02 -19.92
CA LEU A 207 -1.68 1.95 -19.56
C LEU A 207 -1.42 2.97 -20.68
N LEU A 208 -1.45 2.55 -21.94
CA LEU A 208 -1.34 3.44 -23.11
C LEU A 208 -2.49 4.44 -23.16
N ALA A 209 -3.74 3.98 -23.00
CA ALA A 209 -4.91 4.85 -22.96
C ALA A 209 -4.82 5.85 -21.81
N SER A 210 -4.36 5.42 -20.63
CA SER A 210 -4.15 6.29 -19.47
C SER A 210 -3.10 7.37 -19.75
N LEU A 211 -2.03 7.01 -20.47
CA LEU A 211 -0.93 7.92 -20.81
C LEU A 211 -1.34 8.92 -21.91
N GLU A 212 -2.12 8.47 -22.89
CA GLU A 212 -2.66 9.32 -23.97
C GLU A 212 -3.62 10.39 -23.44
N VAL A 213 -4.58 10.02 -22.59
CA VAL A 213 -5.50 10.98 -21.94
C VAL A 213 -4.71 12.06 -21.19
N VAL A 214 -3.63 11.67 -20.52
CA VAL A 214 -2.76 12.60 -19.79
C VAL A 214 -1.98 13.52 -20.74
N ARG A 215 -1.48 13.00 -21.88
CA ARG A 215 -0.82 13.81 -22.90
C ARG A 215 -1.77 14.82 -23.54
N GLU A 216 -2.98 14.40 -23.90
CA GLU A 216 -4.00 15.29 -24.48
C GLU A 216 -4.40 16.41 -23.52
N ARG A 217 -4.57 16.08 -22.24
CA ARG A 217 -4.80 17.08 -21.19
C ARG A 217 -3.66 18.09 -21.13
N ASN A 218 -2.41 17.63 -21.13
CA ASN A 218 -1.24 18.50 -21.08
C ASN A 218 -1.13 19.40 -22.32
N ALA A 219 -1.41 18.87 -23.50
CA ALA A 219 -1.46 19.65 -24.74
C ALA A 219 -2.54 20.73 -24.68
N THR A 220 -3.71 20.40 -24.15
CA THR A 220 -4.82 21.35 -23.96
C THR A 220 -4.44 22.46 -22.97
N LEU A 221 -3.82 22.11 -21.84
CA LEU A 221 -3.35 23.08 -20.86
C LEU A 221 -2.27 24.01 -21.43
N ALA A 222 -1.36 23.49 -22.26
CA ALA A 222 -0.35 24.31 -22.94
C ALA A 222 -0.98 25.32 -23.91
N ILE A 223 -1.98 24.90 -24.68
CA ILE A 223 -2.74 25.78 -25.59
C ILE A 223 -3.45 26.89 -24.80
N LEU A 224 -4.12 26.53 -23.70
CA LEU A 224 -4.82 27.49 -22.85
C LEU A 224 -3.86 28.48 -22.16
N SER A 225 -2.69 28.01 -21.72
CA SER A 225 -1.66 28.87 -21.12
C SER A 225 -1.09 29.89 -22.11
N ASN A 226 -0.92 29.50 -23.37
CA ASN A 226 -0.41 30.40 -24.41
C ASN A 226 -1.49 31.43 -24.82
N ALA A 227 -2.76 31.02 -24.89
CA ALA A 227 -3.86 31.93 -25.20
C ALA A 227 -4.06 33.03 -24.13
N VAL A 228 -3.75 32.75 -22.86
CA VAL A 228 -3.81 33.75 -21.77
C VAL A 228 -2.60 34.68 -21.78
N ALA A 229 -1.46 34.26 -22.34
CA ALA A 229 -0.25 35.08 -22.42
C ALA A 229 -0.23 36.06 -23.61
N ASP A 230 -1.08 35.83 -24.63
CA ASP A 230 -1.21 36.69 -25.82
C ASP A 230 -2.27 37.80 -25.63
N ASP A 231 -3.01 37.81 -24.51
CA ASP A 231 -4.06 38.80 -24.17
C ASP A 231 -3.62 39.86 -23.13
N ASP A 232 -2.34 39.86 -22.70
CA ASP A 232 -1.68 40.87 -21.84
C ASP A 232 -0.65 41.70 -22.63
#